data_AF-A0A1M6JFU4-F1
#
_entry.id   AF-A0A1M6JFU4-F1
#
_cell.length_a   1.000
_cell.length_b   1.000
_cell.length_c   1.000
_cell.angle_alpha   90.00
_cell.angle_beta   90.00
_cell.angle_gamma   90.00
#
_symmetry.space_group_name_H-M   'P 1'
#
loop_
_entity.id
_entity.type
_entity.pdbx_description
1 polymer ?
#
loop_
_entity_poly.entity_id
_entity_poly.type
_entity_poly.pdbx_seq_one_letter_code
_entity_poly.pdbx_strand_id
1 'polypeptide(L)' 'MFTCTYKVVQIDGDYAYLQQTGTPDAEPKLVARALLPPEIEEGCYLLYEWLQYQIVDEPLA' A
#
# COMPACT_ATOMS: atom_id res chain seq x y z
N MET A 1 -1.53 2.09 18.96
CA MET A 1 -0.68 1.58 17.86
C MET A 1 -1.16 2.27 16.59
N PHE A 2 -0.25 2.77 15.75
CA PHE A 2 -0.60 3.47 14.51
C PHE A 2 -0.38 2.54 13.33
N THR A 3 -1.46 1.97 12.82
CA THR A 3 -1.48 1.20 11.56
C THR A 3 -2.08 2.09 10.48
N CYS A 4 -1.52 2.06 9.27
CA CYS A 4 -2.07 2.80 8.14
C CYS A 4 -2.37 1.83 7.00
N THR A 5 -3.56 1.90 6.44
CA THR A 5 -3.92 1.07 5.28
C THR A 5 -3.72 1.87 4.00
N TYR A 6 -3.03 1.24 3.06
CA TYR A 6 -2.78 1.75 1.72
C TYR A 6 -3.44 0.82 0.71
N LYS A 7 -3.88 1.37 -0.41
CA LYS A 7 -4.34 0.62 -1.57
C LYS A 7 -3.34 0.83 -2.70
N VAL A 8 -2.90 -0.25 -3.31
CA VAL A 8 -2.10 -0.18 -4.54
C VAL A 8 -3.02 0.29 -5.65
N VAL A 9 -2.85 1.52 -6.13
CA VAL A 9 -3.69 2.07 -7.22
C VAL A 9 -3.11 1.78 -8.59
N GLN A 10 -1.78 1.69 -8.69
CA GLN A 10 -1.08 1.41 -9.94
C GLN A 10 0.29 0.81 -9.66
N ILE A 11 0.78 -0.09 -10.53
CA ILE A 11 2.15 -0.58 -10.51
C ILE A 11 2.82 -0.24 -11.84
N ASP A 12 3.93 0.50 -11.77
CA ASP A 12 4.74 0.90 -12.93
C ASP A 12 6.14 0.30 -12.80
N GLY A 13 6.36 -0.85 -13.45
CA GLY A 13 7.64 -1.58 -13.44
C GLY A 13 8.09 -2.00 -12.04
N ASP A 14 9.10 -1.31 -11.53
CA ASP A 14 9.70 -1.50 -10.19
C ASP A 14 9.07 -0.61 -9.10
N TYR A 15 8.08 0.22 -9.45
CA TYR A 15 7.41 1.15 -8.55
C TYR A 15 5.93 0.85 -8.42
N ALA A 16 5.37 1.12 -7.25
CA ALA A 16 3.95 0.99 -6.94
C ALA A 16 3.43 2.29 -6.32
N TYR A 17 2.26 2.71 -6.77
CA TYR A 17 1.53 3.86 -6.25
C TYR A 17 0.59 3.41 -5.14
N LEU A 18 0.79 3.92 -3.94
CA LEU A 18 0.05 3.56 -2.73
C LEU A 18 -0.86 4.73 -2.30
N GLN A 19 -2.16 4.57 -2.45
CA GLN A 19 -3.16 5.52 -1.97
C GLN A 19 -3.53 5.20 -0.53
N GLN A 20 -3.43 6.17 0.37
CA GLN A 20 -3.88 5.97 1.75
C GLN A 20 -5.41 5.93 1.82
N THR A 21 -5.99 4.92 2.47
CA THR A 21 -7.45 4.78 2.54
C THR A 21 -8.11 5.85 3.42
N GLY A 22 -7.41 6.34 4.45
CA GLY A 22 -7.90 7.43 5.31
C GLY A 22 -7.87 8.82 4.67
N THR A 23 -7.14 8.99 3.58
CA THR A 23 -6.93 10.28 2.89
C THR A 23 -6.87 10.04 1.38
N PRO A 24 -8.02 9.71 0.75
CA PRO A 24 -8.07 9.40 -0.69
C PRO A 24 -7.75 10.60 -1.59
N ASP A 25 -7.87 11.83 -1.08
CA ASP A 25 -7.55 13.07 -1.79
C ASP A 25 -6.04 13.40 -1.78
N ALA A 26 -5.26 12.70 -0.94
CA ALA A 26 -3.82 12.90 -0.89
C ALA A 26 -3.14 12.27 -2.11
N GLU A 27 -1.99 12.81 -2.51
CA GLU A 27 -1.21 12.22 -3.60
C GLU A 27 -0.77 10.78 -3.25
N PRO A 28 -0.93 9.82 -4.19
CA PRO A 28 -0.50 8.45 -3.97
C PRO A 28 1.01 8.39 -3.79
N LYS A 29 1.43 7.62 -2.80
CA LYS A 29 2.85 7.49 -2.44
C LYS A 29 3.53 6.52 -3.40
N LEU A 30 4.58 6.97 -4.07
CA LEU A 30 5.43 6.11 -4.89
C LEU A 30 6.38 5.29 -4.00
N VAL A 31 6.28 3.97 -4.06
CA VAL A 31 7.11 3.05 -3.28
C VAL A 31 7.72 1.99 -4.21
N ALA A 32 9.01 1.71 -4.04
CA ALA A 32 9.66 0.66 -4.82
C ALA A 32 9.12 -0.72 -4.42
N ARG A 33 8.86 -1.59 -5.39
CA ARG A 33 8.43 -2.99 -5.19
C ARG A 33 9.41 -3.80 -4.34
N ALA A 34 10.69 -3.43 -4.36
CA ALA A 34 11.72 -4.04 -3.51
C ALA A 34 11.46 -3.86 -2.00
N LEU A 35 10.70 -2.83 -1.59
CA LEU A 35 10.29 -2.60 -0.21
C LEU A 35 8.95 -3.26 0.14
N LEU A 36 8.23 -3.71 -0.88
CA LEU A 36 6.90 -4.29 -0.76
C LEU A 36 6.98 -5.81 -0.89
N PRO A 37 5.95 -6.54 -0.43
CA PRO A 37 5.86 -7.96 -0.67
C PRO A 37 5.85 -8.26 -2.19
N PRO A 38 6.47 -9.36 -2.65
CA PRO A 38 6.49 -9.70 -4.07
C PRO A 38 5.10 -10.06 -4.63
N GLU A 39 4.15 -10.39 -3.75
CA GLU A 39 2.77 -10.76 -4.06
C GLU A 39 1.83 -9.56 -4.25
N ILE A 40 2.35 -8.32 -4.28
CA ILE A 40 1.47 -7.16 -4.49
C ILE A 40 0.91 -7.11 -5.90
N GLU A 41 -0.35 -6.69 -6.01
CA GLU A 41 -1.04 -6.44 -7.27
C GLU A 41 -1.82 -5.13 -7.23
N GLU A 42 -2.17 -4.60 -8.40
CA GLU A 42 -3.02 -3.42 -8.51
C GLU A 42 -4.40 -3.71 -7.91
N GLY A 43 -4.83 -2.86 -6.98
CA GLY A 43 -6.07 -3.04 -6.22
C GLY A 43 -5.89 -3.71 -4.86
N CYS A 44 -4.74 -4.32 -4.56
CA CYS A 44 -4.47 -4.91 -3.24
C CYS A 44 -4.38 -3.86 -2.14
N TYR A 45 -4.68 -4.29 -0.91
CA TYR A 45 -4.51 -3.48 0.29
C TYR A 45 -3.25 -3.87 1.03
N LEU A 46 -2.54 -2.87 1.52
CA LEU A 46 -1.31 -2.99 2.28
C LEU A 46 -1.50 -2.34 3.63
N LEU A 47 -1.28 -3.11 4.70
CA LEU A 47 -1.17 -2.59 6.05
C LEU A 47 0.27 -2.18 6.31
N TYR A 48 0.45 -0.90 6.61
CA TYR A 48 1.72 -0.36 7.07
C TYR A 48 1.74 -0.35 8.59
N GLU A 49 2.65 -1.13 9.16
CA GLU A 49 2.88 -1.22 10.60
C GLU A 49 4.38 -1.42 10.88
N TRP A 50 4.94 -0.68 11.85
CA TRP A 50 6.35 -0.83 12.26
C TRP A 50 7.38 -0.79 11.10
N LEU A 51 7.19 0.11 10.12
CA LEU A 51 8.02 0.22 8.90
C LEU A 51 7.94 -1.01 7.96
N GLN A 52 6.97 -1.89 8.15
CA GLN A 52 6.72 -3.03 7.27
C GLN A 52 5.37 -2.89 6.57
N TYR A 53 5.29 -3.42 5.35
CA TYR A 53 4.06 -3.51 4.58
C TYR A 53 3.63 -4.98 4.54
N GLN A 54 2.38 -5.25 4.90
CA GLN A 54 1.77 -6.58 4.80
C GLN A 54 0.56 -6.50 3.88
N ILE A 55 0.43 -7.47 2.98
CA ILE A 55 -0.78 -7.60 2.16
C ILE A 55 -1.91 -8.04 3.08
N VAL A 56 -3.03 -7.34 2.98
CA VAL A 56 -4.27 -7.66 3.70
C VAL A 56 -5.40 -7.75 2.70
N ASP A 57 -6.29 -8.73 2.88
CA ASP A 57 -7.45 -8.94 2.00
C ASP A 57 -8.53 -7.88 2.26
N GLU A 58 -8.72 -7.52 3.53
CA GLU A 58 -9.70 -6.53 3.96
C GLU A 58 -9.02 -5.38 4.72
N PRO A 59 -9.35 -4.12 4.40
CA PRO A 59 -8.94 -3.00 5.23
C PRO A 59 -9.58 -3.19 6.62
N LEU A 60 -8.76 -3.28 7.67
CA LEU A 60 -9.25 -3.27 9.05
C LEU A 60 -10.13 -2.03 9.24
N ALA A 61 -11.43 -2.26 9.41
CA ALA A 61 -12.47 -1.24 9.59
C ALA A 61 -12.40 -0.57 10.97
#